data_AF-A0A918EFN2-F1
#
_entry.id   AF-A0A918EFN2-F1
#
_cell.length_a   1.000
_cell.length_b   1.000
_cell.length_c   1.000
_cell.angle_alpha   90.00
_cell.angle_beta   90.00
_cell.angle_gamma   90.00
#
_symmetry.space_group_name_H-M   'P 1'
#
loop_
_entity.id
_entity.type
_entity.pdbx_description
1 polymer ?
#
loop_
_entity_poly.entity_id
_entity_poly.type
_entity_poly.pdbx_seq_one_letter_code
_entity_poly.pdbx_strand_id
1 'polypeptide(L)'
;MVSSYVSRLRRSLVGSGVEIWRRGGGYALLVDPEQVDLHVFRDLVVRARAESDRAKALERAVGLWRGAAFACLDTPWLAELREGLERERFAADTDRVDLALRLGRHDALLPELTARAAAHPLDERVAAQLVLALYRAGRQAEALAHCSPGARPSWPGWTPCTPPRRATARRQAGRS
;
A
#
# COMPACT_ATOMS: atom_id res chain seq x y z
N MET A 1 -15.96 -36.52 -5.53
CA MET A 1 -15.54 -37.20 -4.28
C MET A 1 -14.77 -36.20 -3.40
N VAL A 2 -15.48 -35.35 -2.65
CA VAL A 2 -14.86 -34.29 -1.80
C VAL A 2 -14.34 -34.85 -0.47
N SER A 3 -14.92 -35.96 0.00
CA SER A 3 -14.57 -36.63 1.26
C SER A 3 -13.11 -37.10 1.35
N SER A 4 -12.52 -37.53 0.23
CA SER A 4 -11.12 -37.98 0.17
C SER A 4 -10.13 -36.83 0.38
N TYR A 5 -10.40 -35.66 -0.21
CA TYR A 5 -9.63 -34.43 0.01
C TYR A 5 -9.73 -33.95 1.46
N VAL A 6 -10.93 -33.95 2.04
CA VAL A 6 -11.13 -33.56 3.44
C VAL A 6 -10.39 -34.49 4.40
N SER A 7 -10.37 -35.80 4.13
CA SER A 7 -9.64 -36.77 4.94
C SER A 7 -8.12 -36.52 4.91
N ARG A 8 -7.58 -36.14 3.75
CA ARG A 8 -6.15 -35.76 3.62
C ARG A 8 -5.86 -34.44 4.35
N LEU A 9 -6.72 -33.44 4.20
CA LEU A 9 -6.60 -32.15 4.88
C LEU A 9 -6.64 -32.31 6.40
N ARG A 10 -7.55 -33.13 6.94
CA ARG A 10 -7.61 -33.43 8.37
C ARG A 10 -6.28 -34.00 8.88
N ARG A 11 -5.65 -34.90 8.11
CA ARG A 11 -4.36 -35.48 8.47
C ARG A 11 -3.23 -34.45 8.47
N SER A 12 -3.21 -33.54 7.49
CA SER A 12 -2.19 -32.49 7.43
C SER A 12 -2.36 -31.37 8.48
N LEU A 13 -3.55 -31.25 9.06
CA LEU A 13 -3.87 -30.22 10.07
C LEU A 13 -3.83 -30.74 11.51
N VAL A 14 -3.45 -32.00 11.72
CA VAL A 14 -3.24 -32.52 13.08
C VAL A 14 -2.18 -31.69 13.80
N GLY A 15 -2.53 -31.14 14.96
CA GLY A 15 -1.63 -30.33 15.78
C GLY A 15 -1.49 -28.86 15.37
N SER A 16 -2.20 -28.40 14.34
CA SER A 16 -2.17 -26.97 13.93
C SER A 16 -3.18 -26.09 14.68
N GLY A 17 -4.08 -26.69 15.49
CA GLY A 17 -5.21 -25.99 16.10
C GLY A 17 -6.38 -25.74 15.15
N VAL A 18 -6.31 -26.25 13.93
CA VAL A 18 -7.38 -26.13 12.92
C VAL A 18 -8.23 -27.40 12.90
N GLU A 19 -9.54 -27.24 13.06
CA GLU A 19 -10.49 -28.36 13.03
C GLU A 19 -11.43 -28.29 11.83
N ILE A 20 -11.72 -29.43 11.20
CA ILE A 20 -12.68 -29.51 10.09
C ILE A 20 -13.93 -30.24 10.55
N TRP A 21 -15.03 -29.50 10.66
CA TRP A 21 -16.34 -29.98 11.08
C TRP A 21 -17.24 -30.21 9.87
N ARG A 22 -18.12 -31.22 9.95
CA ARG A 22 -19.16 -31.41 8.93
C ARG A 22 -20.44 -30.71 9.42
N ARG A 23 -20.97 -29.77 8.64
CA ARG A 23 -22.16 -28.98 9.03
C ARG A 23 -23.06 -28.73 7.81
N GLY A 24 -24.37 -28.97 7.96
CA GLY A 24 -25.40 -28.57 6.99
C GLY A 24 -25.15 -28.99 5.54
N GLY A 25 -24.63 -30.21 5.30
CA GLY A 25 -24.32 -30.70 3.94
C GLY A 25 -22.93 -30.33 3.40
N GLY A 26 -22.13 -29.54 4.13
CA GLY A 26 -20.77 -29.16 3.77
C GLY A 26 -19.75 -29.35 4.89
N TYR A 27 -18.64 -28.63 4.78
CA TYR A 27 -17.55 -28.63 5.76
C TYR A 27 -17.29 -27.19 6.23
N ALA A 28 -17.06 -27.03 7.52
CA ALA A 28 -16.63 -25.79 8.14
C ALA A 28 -15.24 -25.98 8.72
N LEU A 29 -14.39 -24.96 8.58
CA LEU A 29 -13.05 -24.94 9.13
C LEU A 29 -13.07 -24.01 10.35
N LEU A 30 -12.80 -24.57 11.52
CA LEU A 30 -12.71 -23.84 12.78
C LEU A 30 -11.22 -23.59 13.05
N VAL A 31 -10.85 -22.32 13.11
CA VAL A 31 -9.49 -21.85 13.31
C VAL A 31 -9.56 -20.55 14.10
N ASP A 32 -8.58 -20.33 14.96
CA ASP A 32 -8.42 -19.03 15.61
C ASP A 32 -8.10 -17.97 14.54
N PRO A 33 -8.86 -16.86 14.44
CA PRO A 33 -8.56 -15.78 13.50
C PRO A 33 -7.11 -15.27 13.59
N GLU A 34 -6.46 -15.34 14.75
CA GLU A 34 -5.07 -14.95 14.92
C GLU A 34 -4.07 -15.85 14.17
N GLN A 35 -4.48 -17.06 13.80
CA GLN A 35 -3.67 -17.99 13.00
C GLN A 35 -3.80 -17.74 11.50
N VAL A 36 -4.71 -16.86 11.07
CA VAL A 36 -4.95 -16.53 9.65
C VAL A 36 -4.44 -15.11 9.39
N ASP A 37 -3.38 -15.01 8.60
CA ASP A 37 -2.72 -13.74 8.25
C ASP A 37 -3.70 -12.68 7.71
N LEU A 38 -4.67 -13.05 6.89
CA LEU A 38 -5.69 -12.15 6.37
C LEU A 38 -6.59 -11.56 7.48
N HIS A 39 -6.95 -12.35 8.49
CA HIS A 39 -7.76 -11.88 9.61
C HIS A 39 -6.94 -10.92 10.49
N VAL A 40 -5.69 -11.28 10.80
CA VAL A 40 -4.75 -10.43 11.54
C VAL A 40 -4.50 -9.11 10.79
N PHE A 41 -4.31 -9.16 9.47
CA PHE A 41 -4.14 -7.97 8.63
C PHE A 41 -5.31 -7.01 8.77
N ARG A 42 -6.55 -7.51 8.60
CA ARG A 42 -7.75 -6.66 8.67
C ARG A 42 -7.95 -6.09 10.06
N ASP A 43 -7.71 -6.86 11.11
CA ASP A 43 -7.76 -6.37 12.50
C ASP A 43 -6.76 -5.22 12.72
N LEU A 44 -5.50 -5.41 12.31
CA LEU A 44 -4.48 -4.37 12.43
C LEU A 44 -4.84 -3.09 11.67
N VAL A 45 -5.42 -3.20 10.47
CA VAL A 45 -5.88 -2.05 9.68
C VAL A 45 -7.04 -1.31 10.37
N VAL A 46 -7.95 -2.04 11.02
CA VAL A 46 -9.04 -1.44 11.80
C VAL A 46 -8.49 -0.75 13.04
N ARG A 47 -7.63 -1.42 13.81
CA ARG A 47 -7.00 -0.87 15.02
C ARG A 47 -6.17 0.38 14.74
N ALA A 48 -5.45 0.40 13.62
CA ALA A 48 -4.72 1.56 13.15
C ALA A 48 -5.61 2.81 13.02
N ARG A 49 -6.93 2.67 12.79
CA ARG A 49 -7.84 3.82 12.73
C ARG A 49 -8.23 4.36 14.11
N ALA A 50 -8.18 3.53 15.15
CA ALA A 50 -8.66 3.86 16.49
C ALA A 50 -7.54 4.15 17.50
N GLU A 51 -6.33 3.65 17.27
CA GLU A 51 -5.25 3.62 18.25
C GLU A 51 -4.16 4.67 17.97
N SER A 52 -3.44 5.10 19.00
CA SER A 52 -2.40 6.15 18.90
C SER A 52 -1.16 5.69 18.12
N ASP A 53 -0.84 4.39 18.14
CA ASP A 53 0.33 3.83 17.43
C ASP A 53 -0.04 3.29 16.03
N ARG A 54 -0.69 4.15 15.25
CA ARG A 54 -1.17 3.83 13.89
C ARG A 54 -0.05 3.37 12.95
N ALA A 55 1.13 3.98 13.06
CA ALA A 55 2.26 3.67 12.17
C ALA A 55 2.73 2.22 12.34
N LYS A 56 2.95 1.78 13.59
CA LYS A 56 3.39 0.42 13.89
C LYS A 56 2.36 -0.63 13.51
N ALA A 57 1.07 -0.34 13.72
CA ALA A 57 -0.01 -1.24 13.33
C ALA A 57 -0.04 -1.47 11.81
N LEU A 58 0.08 -0.41 11.00
CA LEU A 58 0.11 -0.52 9.53
C LEU A 58 1.40 -1.14 9.01
N GLU A 59 2.56 -0.83 9.62
CA GLU A 59 3.83 -1.50 9.29
C GLU A 59 3.73 -3.02 9.50
N ARG A 60 3.18 -3.45 10.65
CA ARG A 60 2.94 -4.87 10.91
C ARG A 60 1.94 -5.47 9.93
N ALA A 61 0.84 -4.78 9.63
CA ALA A 61 -0.19 -5.26 8.72
C ALA A 61 0.38 -5.50 7.31
N VAL A 62 1.08 -4.53 6.74
CA VAL A 62 1.71 -4.66 5.42
C VAL A 62 2.80 -5.74 5.44
N GLY A 63 3.54 -5.89 6.54
CA GLY A 63 4.56 -6.92 6.70
C GLY A 63 4.05 -8.37 6.73
N LEU A 64 2.74 -8.60 6.87
CA LEU A 64 2.15 -9.95 6.79
C LEU A 64 2.13 -10.49 5.34
N TRP A 65 2.17 -9.61 4.35
CA TRP A 65 2.07 -9.97 2.94
C TRP A 65 3.42 -10.47 2.41
N ARG A 66 3.46 -11.72 1.95
CA ARG A 66 4.68 -12.37 1.40
C ARG A 66 4.68 -12.47 -0.12
N GLY A 67 3.72 -11.84 -0.79
CA GLY A 67 3.49 -11.94 -2.23
C GLY A 67 2.01 -11.79 -2.57
N ALA A 68 1.65 -12.16 -3.79
CA ALA A 68 0.26 -12.15 -4.24
C ALA A 68 -0.58 -13.17 -3.46
N ALA A 69 -1.80 -12.79 -3.09
CA ALA A 69 -2.74 -13.70 -2.43
C ALA A 69 -3.01 -14.94 -3.30
N PHE A 70 -2.98 -16.13 -2.68
CA PHE A 70 -3.25 -17.41 -3.35
C PHE A 70 -2.41 -17.61 -4.64
N ALA A 71 -1.15 -17.18 -4.68
CA ALA A 71 -0.32 -17.23 -5.90
C ALA A 71 -0.21 -18.62 -6.56
N CYS A 72 -0.37 -19.71 -5.79
CA CYS A 72 -0.30 -21.08 -6.30
C CYS A 72 -1.62 -21.64 -6.83
N LEU A 73 -2.70 -20.86 -6.82
CA LEU A 73 -4.04 -21.30 -7.22
C LEU A 73 -4.61 -20.36 -8.28
N ASP A 74 -5.04 -20.93 -9.40
CA ASP A 74 -5.60 -20.16 -10.50
C ASP A 74 -7.02 -20.65 -10.82
N THR A 75 -8.00 -20.02 -10.17
CA THR A 75 -9.43 -20.24 -10.45
C THR A 75 -10.11 -18.89 -10.60
N PRO A 76 -11.16 -18.77 -11.45
CA PRO A 76 -11.83 -17.48 -11.68
C PRO A 76 -12.31 -16.80 -10.40
N TRP A 77 -12.90 -17.58 -9.47
CA TRP A 77 -13.34 -17.06 -8.17
C TRP A 77 -12.17 -16.55 -7.30
N LEU A 78 -11.01 -17.21 -7.34
CA LEU A 78 -9.82 -16.73 -6.62
C LEU A 78 -9.20 -15.50 -7.27
N ALA A 79 -9.34 -15.32 -8.58
CA ALA A 79 -8.87 -14.12 -9.26
C ALA A 79 -9.61 -12.87 -8.76
N GLU A 80 -10.95 -12.91 -8.70
CA GLU A 80 -11.76 -11.82 -8.17
C GLU A 80 -11.43 -11.52 -6.69
N LEU A 81 -11.27 -12.57 -5.88
CA LEU A 81 -10.89 -12.41 -4.48
C LEU A 81 -9.49 -11.79 -4.34
N ARG A 82 -8.53 -12.22 -5.16
CA ARG A 82 -7.16 -11.69 -5.18
C ARG A 82 -7.17 -10.19 -5.54
N GLU A 83 -7.95 -9.77 -6.51
CA GLU A 83 -8.08 -8.34 -6.86
C GLU A 83 -8.65 -7.50 -5.71
N GLY A 84 -9.64 -8.03 -4.98
CA GLY A 84 -10.15 -7.38 -3.76
C GLY A 84 -9.06 -7.23 -2.69
N LEU A 85 -8.30 -8.29 -2.47
CA LEU A 85 -7.22 -8.34 -1.48
C LEU A 85 -6.05 -7.41 -1.83
N GLU A 86 -5.64 -7.35 -3.10
CA GLU A 86 -4.60 -6.41 -3.54
C GLU A 86 -5.05 -4.95 -3.37
N ARG A 87 -6.34 -4.63 -3.58
CA ARG A 87 -6.89 -3.30 -3.29
C ARG A 87 -6.83 -2.96 -1.80
N GLU A 88 -7.20 -3.90 -0.92
CA GLU A 88 -7.10 -3.71 0.53
C GLU A 88 -5.64 -3.48 0.98
N ARG A 89 -4.72 -4.30 0.46
CA ARG A 89 -3.28 -4.18 0.71
C ARG A 89 -2.77 -2.82 0.25
N PHE A 90 -3.06 -2.44 -0.99
CA PHE A 90 -2.63 -1.17 -1.58
C PHE A 90 -3.10 0.03 -0.75
N ALA A 91 -4.36 0.02 -0.30
CA ALA A 91 -4.91 1.08 0.55
C ALA A 91 -4.18 1.19 1.91
N ALA A 92 -3.99 0.07 2.60
CA ALA A 92 -3.27 0.04 3.89
C ALA A 92 -1.82 0.52 3.75
N ASP A 93 -1.19 0.16 2.65
CA ASP A 93 0.19 0.50 2.36
C ASP A 93 0.36 1.97 1.98
N THR A 94 -0.59 2.54 1.25
CA THR A 94 -0.64 3.97 0.97
C THR A 94 -0.83 4.78 2.26
N ASP A 95 -1.67 4.30 3.18
CA ASP A 95 -1.83 4.90 4.51
C ASP A 95 -0.54 4.83 5.35
N ARG A 96 0.19 3.71 5.28
CA ARG A 96 1.48 3.54 5.95
C ARG A 96 2.50 4.58 5.46
N VAL A 97 2.59 4.75 4.15
CA VAL A 97 3.49 5.73 3.52
C VAL A 97 3.17 7.15 3.99
N ASP A 98 1.90 7.56 4.03
CA ASP A 98 1.51 8.90 4.51
C ASP A 98 2.01 9.16 5.93
N LEU A 99 1.90 8.17 6.82
CA LEU A 99 2.37 8.30 8.19
C LEU A 99 3.88 8.36 8.28
N ALA A 100 4.58 7.51 7.54
CA ALA A 100 6.03 7.51 7.50
C ALA A 100 6.57 8.84 6.94
N LEU A 101 5.90 9.45 5.95
CA LEU A 101 6.21 10.80 5.47
C LEU A 101 5.97 11.85 6.57
N ARG A 102 4.87 11.78 7.33
CA ARG A 102 4.62 12.68 8.48
C ARG A 102 5.66 12.55 9.58
N LEU A 103 6.19 11.34 9.80
CA LEU A 103 7.28 11.06 10.73
C LEU A 103 8.67 11.45 10.19
N GLY A 104 8.74 12.05 8.99
CA GLY A 104 9.98 12.53 8.40
C GLY A 104 10.85 11.44 7.76
N ARG A 105 10.36 10.20 7.58
CA ARG A 105 11.12 9.09 6.97
C ARG A 105 11.10 9.13 5.43
N HIS A 106 11.28 10.30 4.83
CA HIS A 106 11.10 10.53 3.40
C HIS A 106 12.22 9.91 2.54
N ASP A 107 13.48 10.05 2.95
CA ASP A 107 14.61 9.53 2.17
C ASP A 107 14.59 8.00 2.01
N ALA A 108 14.25 7.29 3.09
CA ALA A 108 14.16 5.83 3.08
C ALA A 108 13.03 5.32 2.16
N LEU A 109 11.99 6.13 1.94
CA LEU A 109 10.83 5.76 1.11
C LEU A 109 10.99 6.13 -0.36
N LEU A 110 11.97 6.96 -0.74
CA LEU A 110 12.10 7.44 -2.12
C LEU A 110 12.19 6.31 -3.16
N PRO A 111 13.06 5.29 -3.02
CA PRO A 111 13.14 4.21 -4.00
C PRO A 111 11.82 3.47 -4.16
N GLU A 112 11.14 3.24 -3.04
CA GLU A 112 9.85 2.56 -2.99
C GLU A 112 8.74 3.37 -3.67
N LEU A 113 8.68 4.68 -3.39
CA LEU A 113 7.72 5.61 -3.99
C LEU A 113 7.94 5.79 -5.49
N THR A 114 9.19 5.82 -5.94
CA THR A 114 9.51 5.86 -7.38
C THR A 114 9.00 4.61 -8.10
N ALA A 115 9.22 3.43 -7.53
CA ALA A 115 8.72 2.18 -8.10
C ALA A 115 7.18 2.14 -8.14
N ARG A 116 6.52 2.61 -7.08
CA ARG A 116 5.05 2.70 -7.04
C ARG A 116 4.48 3.67 -8.06
N ALA A 117 5.08 4.86 -8.20
CA ALA A 117 4.61 5.84 -9.17
C ALA A 117 4.76 5.33 -10.60
N ALA A 118 5.81 4.55 -10.90
CA ALA A 118 5.96 3.90 -12.18
C ALA A 118 4.91 2.79 -12.42
N ALA A 119 4.57 2.03 -11.38
CA ALA A 119 3.55 0.97 -11.45
C ALA A 119 2.11 1.51 -11.49
N HIS A 120 1.85 2.66 -10.88
CA HIS A 120 0.53 3.28 -10.74
C HIS A 120 0.54 4.75 -11.20
N PRO A 121 0.81 5.01 -12.49
CA PRO A 121 1.02 6.38 -13.00
C PRO A 121 -0.25 7.26 -12.94
N LEU A 122 -1.43 6.65 -12.85
CA LEU A 122 -2.72 7.35 -12.77
C LEU A 122 -3.21 7.54 -11.33
N ASP A 123 -2.47 7.07 -10.33
CA ASP A 123 -2.85 7.24 -8.93
C ASP A 123 -2.31 8.58 -8.39
N GLU A 124 -3.23 9.53 -8.22
CA GLU A 124 -2.90 10.89 -7.76
C GLU A 124 -2.30 10.89 -6.35
N ARG A 125 -2.68 9.94 -5.49
CA ARG A 125 -2.19 9.87 -4.11
C ARG A 125 -0.75 9.39 -4.09
N VAL A 126 -0.41 8.36 -4.86
CA VAL A 126 0.97 7.88 -5.02
C VAL A 126 1.86 8.95 -5.63
N ALA A 127 1.38 9.64 -6.67
CA ALA A 127 2.11 10.76 -7.28
C ALA A 127 2.37 11.88 -6.26
N ALA A 128 1.36 12.27 -5.48
CA ALA A 128 1.50 13.29 -4.44
C ALA A 128 2.49 12.88 -3.34
N GLN A 129 2.49 11.60 -2.93
CA GLN A 129 3.45 11.08 -1.95
C GLN A 129 4.90 11.15 -2.47
N LEU A 130 5.14 10.78 -3.73
CA LEU A 130 6.47 10.88 -4.35
C LEU A 130 6.94 12.33 -4.44
N VAL A 131 6.09 13.24 -4.93
CA VAL A 131 6.42 14.68 -5.00
C VAL A 131 6.75 15.24 -3.62
N LEU A 132 5.99 14.86 -2.59
CA LEU A 132 6.24 15.30 -1.21
C LEU A 132 7.57 14.76 -0.66
N ALA A 133 7.87 13.48 -0.91
CA ALA A 133 9.12 12.88 -0.48
C ALA A 133 10.32 13.56 -1.15
N LEU A 134 10.27 13.78 -2.47
CA LEU A 134 11.30 14.47 -3.24
C LEU A 134 11.49 15.91 -2.76
N TYR A 135 10.40 16.62 -2.48
CA TYR A 135 10.45 17.98 -1.94
C TYR A 135 11.14 18.04 -0.58
N ARG A 136 10.79 17.14 0.35
CA ARG A 136 11.40 17.07 1.70
C ARG A 136 12.87 16.65 1.67
N ALA A 137 13.24 15.81 0.71
CA ALA A 137 14.63 15.41 0.45
C ALA A 137 15.48 16.52 -0.24
N GLY A 138 14.92 17.71 -0.50
CA GLY A 138 15.62 18.80 -1.19
C GLY A 138 15.77 18.62 -2.71
N ARG A 139 15.17 17.57 -3.30
CA ARG A 139 15.23 17.25 -4.74
C ARG A 139 14.11 17.97 -5.51
N GLN A 140 14.06 19.29 -5.36
CA GLN A 140 12.94 20.12 -5.81
C GLN A 140 12.72 20.09 -7.34
N ALA A 141 13.79 19.99 -8.13
CA ALA A 141 13.72 19.90 -9.59
C ALA A 141 13.00 18.61 -10.04
N GLU A 142 13.26 17.49 -9.35
CA GLU A 142 12.64 16.21 -9.65
C GLU A 142 11.20 16.15 -9.16
N ALA A 143 10.90 16.79 -8.02
CA ALA A 143 9.53 16.96 -7.55
C ALA A 143 8.66 17.71 -8.58
N LEU A 144 9.22 18.76 -9.22
CA LEU A 144 8.52 19.52 -10.26
C LEU A 144 8.32 18.71 -11.54
N ALA A 145 9.26 17.84 -11.91
CA ALA A 145 9.10 16.96 -13.08
C ALA A 145 7.96 15.96 -12.92
N HIS A 146 7.63 15.57 -11.67
CA HIS A 146 6.53 14.65 -11.36
C HIS A 146 5.22 15.36 -11.01
N CYS A 147 5.24 16.68 -10.80
CA CYS A 147 4.04 17.45 -10.51
C CYS A 147 3.28 17.71 -11.82
N SER A 148 2.11 17.08 -11.99
CA SER A 148 1.19 17.48 -13.06
C SER A 148 0.67 18.91 -12.77
N PRO A 149 0.47 19.77 -13.79
CA PRO A 149 0.13 21.19 -13.61
C PRO A 149 -1.24 21.49 -12.98
N GLY A 150 -1.94 20.49 -12.44
CA GLY A 150 -3.24 20.64 -11.76
C GLY A 150 -3.38 19.90 -10.43
N ALA A 151 -2.38 19.11 -10.00
CA ALA A 151 -2.44 18.40 -8.72
C ALA A 151 -2.29 19.40 -7.57
N ARG A 152 -3.41 19.71 -6.89
CA ARG A 152 -3.43 20.47 -5.63
C ARG A 152 -3.57 19.49 -4.48
N PRO A 153 -2.47 19.01 -3.88
CA PRO A 153 -2.62 18.15 -2.74
C PRO A 153 -2.92 19.00 -1.49
N SER A 154 -3.95 18.62 -0.74
CA SER A 154 -4.49 19.33 0.43
C SER A 154 -3.62 19.20 1.70
N TRP A 155 -2.30 19.08 1.57
CA TRP A 155 -1.40 18.83 2.70
C TRP A 155 -1.11 20.12 3.51
N PRO A 156 -1.18 20.07 4.85
CA PRO A 156 -0.74 21.17 5.69
C PRO A 156 0.77 21.42 5.50
N GLY A 157 1.14 22.64 5.13
CA GLY A 157 2.52 23.06 4.84
C GLY A 157 2.89 23.08 3.34
N TRP A 158 1.98 22.72 2.44
CA TRP A 158 2.19 22.88 1.00
C TRP A 158 1.89 24.33 0.58
N THR A 159 2.92 25.16 0.42
CA THR A 159 2.79 26.42 -0.32
C THR A 159 2.94 26.16 -1.81
N PRO A 160 2.04 26.66 -2.67
CA PRO A 160 2.12 26.43 -4.10
C PRO A 160 3.48 26.90 -4.63
N CYS A 161 4.14 26.00 -5.36
CA CYS A 161 5.31 26.34 -6.16
C CYS A 161 4.92 27.47 -7.09
N THR A 162 5.26 28.71 -6.73
CA THR A 162 5.40 29.77 -7.72
C THR A 162 6.60 29.33 -8.54
N PRO A 163 6.46 29.01 -9.84
CA PRO A 163 7.63 28.69 -10.63
C PRO A 163 8.61 29.86 -10.50
N PRO A 164 9.92 29.65 -10.29
CA PRO A 164 10.86 30.75 -10.34
C PRO A 164 10.64 31.42 -11.68
N ARG A 165 10.18 32.69 -11.65
CA ARG A 165 10.01 33.50 -12.86
C ARG A 165 11.29 33.31 -13.66
N ARG A 166 11.17 32.74 -14.87
CA ARG A 166 12.28 32.65 -15.81
C ARG A 166 12.94 34.03 -15.79
N ALA A 167 14.15 34.11 -15.26
CA ALA A 167 14.93 35.33 -15.32
C ALA A 167 15.00 35.67 -16.80
N THR A 168 14.26 36.68 -17.22
CA THR A 168 14.32 37.21 -18.57
C THR A 168 15.78 37.62 -18.76
N ALA A 169 16.51 36.79 -19.50
CA ALA A 169 17.82 37.13 -20.00
C ALA A 169 17.62 38.32 -20.93
N ARG A 170 17.70 39.51 -20.34
CA ARG A 170 17.72 40.79 -21.00
C ARG A 170 19.06 40.86 -21.73
N ARG A 171 19.14 40.24 -22.91
CA ARG A 171 20.25 40.50 -23.83
C ARG A 171 20.10 41.94 -24.29
N GLN A 172 20.90 42.80 -23.68
CA GLN A 172 21.28 44.09 -24.21
C GLN A 172 21.84 43.85 -25.62
N ALA A 173 21.10 44.25 -26.64
CA ALA A 173 21.67 44.60 -27.94
C ALA A 173 21.62 46.13 -28.02
N GLY A 174 22.63 46.76 -27.42
CA GLY A 174 22.94 48.16 -27.65
C GLY A 174 23.93 48.25 -28.80
N ARG A 175 23.56 49.06 -29.80
CA ARG A 175 24.42 49.95 -30.61
C ARG A 175 25.58 49.29 -31.37
N SER A 176 25.45 49.26 -32.69
CA SER A 176 26.24 50.08 -33.63
C SER A 176 25.54 50.09 -34.97
#